data_AF-A0A3D2WVL5-F1
#
_entry.id   AF-A0A3D2WVL5-F1
#
_cell.length_a   1.000
_cell.length_b   1.000
_cell.length_c   1.000
_cell.angle_alpha   90.00
_cell.angle_beta   90.00
_cell.angle_gamma   90.00
#
_symmetry.space_group_name_H-M   'P 1'
#
loop_
_entity.id
_entity.type
_entity.pdbx_description
1 polymer ?
#
loop_
_entity_poly.entity_id
_entity_poly.type
_entity_poly.pdbx_seq_one_letter_code
_entity_poly.pdbx_strand_id
1 'polypeptide(L)' 'MDKHTKWMNQALELARQGRGFTSPNPMVGAVLVKNNQIIGQGY' A
#
# COMPACT_ATOMS: atom_id res chain seq x y z
N MET A 1 5.81 -17.55 -2.93
CA MET A 1 4.84 -16.48 -2.65
C MET A 1 4.56 -15.76 -3.95
N ASP A 2 3.30 -15.57 -4.31
CA ASP A 2 2.95 -14.88 -5.55
C ASP A 2 3.45 -13.42 -5.53
N LYS A 3 3.90 -12.89 -6.68
CA LYS A 3 4.47 -11.54 -6.78
C LYS A 3 3.45 -10.47 -6.41
N HIS A 4 2.17 -10.67 -6.73
CA HIS A 4 1.12 -9.71 -6.36
C HIS A 4 0.87 -9.72 -4.86
N THR A 5 0.92 -10.89 -4.21
CA THR A 5 0.82 -10.97 -2.74
C THR A 5 1.91 -10.14 -2.05
N LYS A 6 3.15 -10.16 -2.56
CA LYS A 6 4.24 -9.34 -1.99
C LYS A 6 3.93 -7.84 -2.07
N TRP A 7 3.44 -7.36 -3.21
CA TRP A 7 3.11 -5.94 -3.40
C TRP A 7 1.86 -5.54 -2.60
N MET A 8 0.86 -6.41 -2.52
CA MET A 8 -0.33 -6.16 -1.70
C MET A 8 0.02 -6.04 -0.22
N ASN A 9 0.93 -6.88 0.29
CA ASN A 9 1.41 -6.76 1.67
C ASN A 9 2.07 -5.39 1.93
N GLN A 10 2.82 -4.85 0.97
CA GLN A 10 3.40 -3.51 1.10
C GLN A 10 2.34 -2.40 1.05
N ALA A 11 1.32 -2.53 0.19
CA ALA A 11 0.18 -1.61 0.17
C ALA A 11 -0.60 -1.60 1.50
N LEU A 12 -0.80 -2.78 2.11
CA LEU A 12 -1.44 -2.89 3.42
C LEU A 12 -0.59 -2.27 4.54
N GLU A 13 0.74 -2.40 4.48
CA GLU A 13 1.63 -1.78 5.46
C GLU A 13 1.63 -0.25 5.34
N LEU A 14 1.56 0.28 4.11
CA LEU A 14 1.34 1.71 3.89
C LEU A 14 0.00 2.16 4.51
N ALA A 15 -1.10 1.45 4.23
CA ALA A 15 -2.42 1.79 4.76
C ALA A 15 -2.43 1.91 6.30
N ARG A 16 -1.70 1.04 7.00
CA ARG A 16 -1.61 1.05 8.48
C ARG A 16 -1.09 2.37 9.05
N GLN A 17 -0.31 3.14 8.29
CA GLN A 17 0.21 4.43 8.73
C GLN A 17 -0.90 5.50 8.84
N GLY A 18 -2.02 5.33 8.14
CA GLY A 18 -3.20 6.20 8.26
C GLY A 18 -4.05 5.95 9.52
N ARG A 19 -3.66 5.01 10.38
CA ARG A 19 -4.46 4.61 11.56
C ARG A 19 -4.64 5.77 12.52
N GLY A 20 -5.90 6.12 12.80
CA GLY A 20 -6.27 7.20 13.72
C GLY A 20 -6.28 8.59 13.10
N PHE A 21 -5.82 8.76 11.86
CA PHE A 21 -5.76 10.05 11.16
C PHE A 21 -6.73 10.17 9.98
N THR A 22 -7.36 9.07 9.59
CA THR A 22 -8.14 8.98 8.35
C THR A 22 -9.65 9.02 8.58
N SER A 23 -10.15 8.92 9.83
CA SER A 23 -11.59 8.93 10.13
C SER A 23 -12.27 10.21 9.60
N PRO A 24 -13.46 10.11 8.95
CA PRO A 24 -14.32 8.94 8.78
C PRO A 24 -13.95 8.03 7.59
N ASN A 25 -12.89 8.35 6.85
CA ASN A 25 -12.46 7.60 5.68
C ASN A 25 -11.66 6.35 6.08
N PRO A 26 -11.66 5.29 5.26
CA PRO A 26 -10.86 4.11 5.51
C PRO A 26 -9.37 4.41 5.32
N MET A 27 -8.53 3.61 5.99
CA MET A 27 -7.11 3.52 5.68
C MET A 27 -6.93 2.86 4.31
N VAL A 28 -6.21 3.51 3.40
CA VAL A 28 -5.89 2.98 2.07
C VAL A 28 -4.39 3.12 1.87
N GLY A 29 -3.78 2.16 1.20
CA GLY A 29 -2.39 2.25 0.77
C GLY A 29 -2.27 1.75 -0.65
N ALA A 30 -1.34 2.32 -1.42
CA ALA A 30 -1.17 2.00 -2.82
C ALA A 30 0.31 1.92 -3.19
N VAL A 31 0.63 1.01 -4.11
CA VAL A 31 1.95 0.89 -4.75
C VAL A 31 1.76 0.85 -6.26
N LEU A 32 2.60 1.59 -6.99
CA LEU A 32 2.66 1.57 -8.45
C LEU A 32 3.93 0.83 -8.87
N VAL A 33 3.77 -0.27 -9.61
CA VAL A 33 4.86 -1.15 -10.01
C VAL A 33 5.08 -1.12 -11.51
N LYS A 34 6.33 -0.94 -11.94
CA LYS A 34 6.77 -1.07 -13.33
C LYS A 34 8.08 -1.84 -13.36
N ASN A 35 8.20 -2.79 -14.29
CA ASN A 35 9.40 -3.63 -14.43
C ASN A 35 9.84 -4.27 -13.10
N ASN A 36 8.86 -4.76 -12.33
CA ASN A 36 9.09 -5.44 -11.06
C ASN A 36 9.72 -4.56 -9.95
N GLN A 37 9.66 -3.23 -10.12
CA GLN A 37 10.13 -2.21 -9.18
C GLN A 37 8.98 -1.25 -8.84
N ILE A 38 8.93 -0.81 -7.58
CA ILE A 38 7.98 0.24 -7.15
C ILE A 38 8.51 1.60 -7.63
N ILE A 39 7.67 2.31 -8.35
CA ILE A 39 7.93 3.67 -8.86
C ILE A 39 7.08 4.74 -8.17
N GLY A 40 6.14 4.34 -7.32
CA GLY A 40 5.32 5.24 -6.52
C GLY A 40 4.61 4.51 -5.39
N GLN A 41 4.39 5.18 -4.27
CA GLN A 41 3.72 4.64 -3.09
C GLN A 41 3.04 5.74 -2.27
N GLY A 42 1.98 5.42 -1.53
CA GLY A 42 1.27 6.36 -0.66
C GLY A 42 0.22 5.70 0.22
N TYR A 43 -0.27 6.45 1.22
CA TYR A 43 -1.37 6.10 2.14
C TYR A 43 -2.11 7.34 2.64
#